data_AF-A0A927WJT8-F1
#
_entry.id   AF-A0A927WJT8-F1
#
_cell.length_a   1.000
_cell.length_b   1.000
_cell.length_c   1.000
_cell.angle_alpha   90.00
_cell.angle_beta   90.00
_cell.angle_gamma   90.00
#
_symmetry.space_group_name_H-M   'P 1'
#
loop_
_entity.id
_entity.type
_entity.pdbx_description
1 polymer ?
#
loop_
_entity_poly.entity_id
_entity_poly.type
_entity_poly.pdbx_seq_one_letter_code
_entity_poly.pdbx_strand_id
1 'polypeptide(L)' 'MNCLLCKSGTMQPATDSYFAKLNGCYVIIENVPCYKCDQCGEVVYSASVMEKIDDLLEHLEKVASKIFIVDYATAA' A
#
# COMPACT_ATOMS: atom_id res chain seq x y z
N MET A 1 12.51 13.86 2.30
CA MET A 1 13.28 12.74 2.90
C MET A 1 14.21 12.19 1.84
N ASN A 2 15.47 11.91 2.18
CA ASN A 2 16.36 11.20 1.25
C ASN A 2 15.99 9.72 1.27
N CYS A 3 16.06 9.05 0.12
CA CYS A 3 15.79 7.64 -0.01
C CYS A 3 16.81 6.83 0.80
N LEU A 4 16.33 5.80 1.52
CA LEU A 4 17.17 4.99 2.41
C LEU A 4 18.07 4.03 1.63
N LEU A 5 17.62 3.59 0.45
CA LEU A 5 18.36 2.69 -0.42
C LEU A 5 19.47 3.40 -1.21
N CYS A 6 19.10 4.41 -2.02
CA CYS A 6 20.07 5.08 -2.89
C CYS A 6 20.78 6.27 -2.23
N LYS A 7 20.25 6.80 -1.11
CA LYS A 7 20.80 7.95 -0.33
C LYS A 7 20.91 9.28 -1.07
N SER A 8 20.86 9.27 -2.40
CA SER A 8 20.94 10.44 -3.26
C SER A 8 19.59 10.90 -3.81
N GLY A 9 18.63 9.98 -3.92
CA GLY A 9 17.29 10.28 -4.43
C GLY A 9 16.39 10.94 -3.39
N THR A 10 15.48 11.80 -3.86
CA THR A 10 14.46 12.42 -3.00
C THR A 10 13.17 11.62 -3.05
N MET A 11 12.58 11.38 -1.88
CA MET A 11 11.26 10.75 -1.74
C MET A 11 10.17 11.77 -2.04
N GLN A 12 9.34 11.49 -3.05
CA GLN A 12 8.21 12.32 -3.47
C GLN A 12 6.88 11.62 -3.14
N PRO A 13 5.83 12.36 -2.75
CA PRO A 13 4.51 11.78 -2.58
C PRO A 13 3.98 11.26 -3.92
N ALA A 14 3.49 10.03 -3.93
CA ALA A 14 2.94 9.33 -5.07
C ALA A 14 1.81 8.39 -4.61
N THR A 15 1.16 7.73 -5.56
CA THR A 15 0.25 6.61 -5.28
C THR A 15 0.76 5.37 -6.00
N ASP A 16 0.61 4.22 -5.36
CA ASP A 16 0.98 2.92 -5.93
C ASP A 16 -0.05 1.86 -5.51
N SER A 17 -0.02 0.69 -6.15
CA SER A 17 -0.97 -0.38 -5.87
C SER A 17 -0.36 -1.36 -4.87
N TYR A 18 -1.06 -1.60 -3.77
CA TYR A 18 -0.63 -2.53 -2.73
C TYR A 18 -1.24 -3.91 -2.95
N PHE A 19 -0.38 -4.94 -2.98
CA PHE A 19 -0.77 -6.32 -3.21
C PHE A 19 -0.53 -7.13 -1.94
N ALA A 20 -1.60 -7.68 -1.38
CA ALA A 20 -1.54 -8.59 -0.23
C ALA A 20 -2.16 -9.95 -0.56
N LYS A 21 -1.62 -10.98 0.08
CA LYS A 21 -2.15 -12.34 0.01
C LYS A 21 -2.56 -12.79 1.40
N LEU A 22 -3.84 -13.06 1.58
CA LEU A 22 -4.45 -13.49 2.86
C LEU A 22 -5.12 -14.84 2.67
N ASN A 23 -4.63 -15.90 3.34
CA ASN A 23 -5.28 -17.23 3.36
C ASN A 23 -5.79 -17.76 2.00
N GLY A 24 -5.04 -17.49 0.91
CA GLY A 24 -5.39 -17.92 -0.45
C GLY A 24 -6.30 -16.94 -1.23
N CYS A 25 -6.70 -15.83 -0.61
CA CYS A 25 -7.30 -14.66 -1.23
C CYS A 25 -6.21 -13.68 -1.65
N TYR A 26 -6.39 -13.04 -2.81
CA TYR A 26 -5.57 -11.91 -3.24
C TYR A 26 -6.36 -10.63 -3.02
N VAL A 27 -5.74 -9.69 -2.30
CA VAL A 27 -6.26 -8.35 -2.07
C VAL A 27 -5.38 -7.37 -2.84
N ILE A 28 -6.02 -6.60 -3.70
CA ILE A 28 -5.37 -5.53 -4.46
C ILE A 28 -6.02 -4.24 -3.98
N ILE A 29 -5.20 -3.36 -3.41
CA ILE A 29 -5.61 -2.03 -2.96
C ILE A 29 -4.98 -1.02 -3.91
N GLU A 30 -5.80 -0.38 -4.73
CA GLU A 30 -5.35 0.63 -5.69
C GLU A 30 -5.31 2.02 -5.04
N ASN A 31 -4.47 2.92 -5.58
CA ASN A 31 -4.36 4.32 -5.14
C ASN A 31 -3.85 4.51 -3.70
N VAL A 32 -2.98 3.62 -3.22
CA VAL A 32 -2.41 3.75 -1.86
C VAL A 32 -1.38 4.87 -1.84
N PRO A 33 -1.54 5.89 -0.97
CA PRO A 33 -0.59 6.99 -0.86
C PRO A 33 0.74 6.49 -0.30
N CYS A 34 1.80 6.74 -1.04
CA CYS A 34 3.15 6.30 -0.71
C CYS A 34 4.18 7.39 -1.03
N TYR A 35 5.40 7.17 -0.60
CA TYR A 35 6.55 7.97 -1.02
C TYR A 35 7.38 7.17 -2.00
N LYS A 36 7.54 7.68 -3.22
CA LYS A 36 8.34 7.05 -4.27
C LYS A 36 9.63 7.84 -4.48
N CYS A 37 10.74 7.13 -4.53
CA CYS A 37 12.02 7.73 -4.89
C CYS A 37 12.08 7.99 -6.39
N ASP A 38 12.37 9.23 -6.77
CA ASP A 38 12.51 9.63 -8.17
C ASP A 38 13.68 8.93 -8.91
N GLN A 39 14.72 8.49 -8.18
CA GLN A 39 15.94 7.97 -8.79
C GLN A 39 15.99 6.44 -8.86
N CYS A 40 15.68 5.74 -7.76
CA CYS A 40 15.73 4.28 -7.72
C CYS A 40 14.35 3.61 -7.76
N GLY A 41 13.26 4.39 -7.69
CA GLY A 41 11.90 3.85 -7.68
C GLY A 41 11.46 3.19 -6.38
N GLU A 42 12.25 3.31 -5.30
CA GLU A 42 11.89 2.77 -3.98
C GLU A 42 10.56 3.37 -3.49
N VAL A 43 9.64 2.50 -3.07
CA VAL A 43 8.33 2.88 -2.51
C VAL A 43 8.33 2.64 -1.00
N VAL A 44 7.97 3.67 -0.25
CA VAL A 44 7.85 3.62 1.22
C VAL A 44 6.47 4.10 1.62
N TYR A 45 5.79 3.31 2.44
CA TYR A 45 4.51 3.68 3.04
C TYR A 45 4.74 4.31 4.42
N SER A 46 3.90 5.27 4.79
CA SER A 46 3.92 5.80 6.16
C SER A 46 3.24 4.83 7.12
N ALA A 47 3.59 4.92 8.41
CA ALA A 47 2.98 4.09 9.45
C ALA A 47 1.45 4.22 9.48
N SER A 48 0.92 5.44 9.32
CA SER A 48 -0.53 5.69 9.28
C SER A 48 -1.23 5.03 8.08
N VAL A 49 -0.54 4.89 6.95
CA VAL A 49 -1.09 4.20 5.77
C VAL A 49 -1.08 2.69 5.98
N MET A 50 0.00 2.15 6.56
CA MET A 50 0.08 0.73 6.90
C MET A 50 -1.00 0.33 7.92
N GLU A 51 -1.22 1.14 8.95
CA GLU A 51 -2.28 0.89 9.95
C GLU A 51 -3.67 0.84 9.31
N LYS A 52 -3.97 1.73 8.37
CA LYS A 52 -5.22 1.69 7.60
C LYS A 52 -5.33 0.44 6.71
N ILE A 53 -4.23 0.02 6.11
CA ILE A 53 -4.20 -1.21 5.30
C ILE A 53 -4.47 -2.43 6.19
N ASP A 54 -3.82 -2.53 7.35
CA ASP A 54 -4.05 -3.62 8.31
C ASP A 54 -5.52 -3.68 8.75
N ASP A 55 -6.13 -2.54 9.09
CA ASP A 55 -7.56 -2.48 9.45
C ASP A 55 -8.47 -2.93 8.29
N LEU A 56 -8.14 -2.52 7.05
CA LEU A 56 -8.85 -2.97 5.84
C LEU A 56 -8.76 -4.49 5.66
N LEU A 57 -7.56 -5.04 5.85
CA LEU A 57 -7.28 -6.46 5.71
C LEU A 57 -8.01 -7.27 6.78
N GLU A 58 -8.05 -6.81 8.03
CA GLU A 58 -8.82 -7.44 9.12
C GLU A 58 -10.33 -7.46 8.83
N HIS A 59 -10.87 -6.38 8.26
CA HIS A 59 -12.27 -6.32 7.86
C HIS A 59 -12.57 -7.29 6.70
N LEU A 60 -11.68 -7.38 5.71
CA LEU A 60 -11.83 -8.29 4.58
C LEU A 60 -11.74 -9.76 5.01
N GLU A 61 -10.90 -10.08 5.99
CA GLU A 61 -10.76 -11.44 6.51
C GLU A 61 -12.08 -11.96 7.12
N LYS A 62 -12.87 -11.06 7.74
CA LYS A 62 -14.19 -11.39 8.32
C LYS A 62 -15.29 -11.62 7.27
N VAL A 63 -15.08 -11.21 6.02
CA VAL A 63 -16.10 -11.20 4.94
C VAL A 63 -15.79 -12.24 3.83
N ALA A 64 -14.62 -12.89 3.87
CA ALA A 64 -13.99 -13.44 2.68
C ALA A 64 -14.76 -14.54 1.90
N SER A 65 -15.11 -14.24 0.64
CA SER A 65 -15.18 -15.18 -0.49
C SER A 65 -14.13 -14.84 -1.57
N LYS A 66 -13.00 -15.58 -1.53
CA LYS A 66 -11.95 -15.83 -2.55
C LYS A 66 -11.19 -14.69 -3.26
N ILE A 67 -11.75 -13.56 -3.70
CA ILE A 67 -10.99 -12.43 -4.32
C ILE A 67 -11.70 -11.09 -4.05
N PHE A 68 -11.00 -10.08 -3.53
CA PHE A 68 -11.51 -8.72 -3.35
C PHE A 68 -10.57 -7.69 -3.96
N ILE A 69 -11.13 -6.81 -4.81
CA ILE A 69 -10.46 -5.63 -5.35
C ILE A 69 -11.06 -4.43 -4.63
N VAL A 70 -10.24 -3.63 -3.94
CA VAL A 70 -10.72 -2.50 -3.14
C VAL A 70 -9.98 -1.23 -3.55
N ASP A 71 -10.72 -0.18 -3.82
CA ASP A 71 -10.16 1.14 -4.09
C ASP A 71 -9.87 1.87 -2.77
N TYR A 72 -8.64 2.34 -2.57
CA TYR A 72 -8.24 2.99 -1.32
C TYR A 72 -9.03 4.27 -1.04
N ALA A 73 -9.33 5.08 -2.06
CA ALA A 73 -10.04 6.34 -1.86
C ALA A 73 -11.50 6.15 -1.40
N THR A 74 -12.09 5.00 -1.72
CA THR A 74 -13.47 4.67 -1.36
C THR A 74 -13.56 3.93 -0.02
N ALA A 75 -12.49 3.24 0.39
CA ALA A 75 -12.49 2.37 1.57
C ALA A 75 -11.79 2.98 2.80
N ALA A 76 -10.97 4.03 2.63
CA ALA A 76 -10.14 4.64 3.68
C ALA A 76 -10.64 5.99 4.22
#